data_AF-S3PL79-F1
#
_entry.id   AF-S3PL79-F1
#
_cell.length_a   1.000
_cell.length_b   1.000
_cell.length_c   1.000
_cell.angle_alpha   90.00
_cell.angle_beta   90.00
_cell.angle_gamma   90.00
#
_symmetry.space_group_name_H-M   'P 1'
#
loop_
_entity.id
_entity.type
_entity.pdbx_description
1 polymer ?
#
loop_
_entity_poly.entity_id
_entity_poly.type
_entity_poly.pdbx_seq_one_letter_code
_entity_poly.pdbx_strand_id
1 'polypeptide(L)'
;MTVELSLLGKDTVYPTEYQPDILFPIARDTAREQYKDVAGIYQGQDWWHIFEVSWLNQHAVPQVAIARMSLPASSPYLIESKSLKLYFNGLNFTRFNSQADFIATVEQDLSRAAEAQVTITLFQVDDLAISQPQGLCLDQLQPSGFSIHPDASLLKFDEEDASNKEIQLYSHLLRSNCPVTGQPDWGTIFIRYKG
;
A
#
# COMPACT_ATOMS: atom_id res chain seq x y z
N MET A 1 -16.15 6.18 -4.24
CA MET A 1 -16.55 7.41 -3.51
C MET A 1 -15.45 8.47 -3.66
N THR A 2 -15.73 9.75 -3.40
CA THR A 2 -14.70 10.82 -3.41
C THR A 2 -13.92 10.82 -2.09
N VAL A 3 -12.62 11.16 -2.14
CA VAL A 3 -11.71 11.15 -0.98
C VAL A 3 -12.19 12.03 0.18
N GLU A 4 -12.98 13.08 -0.11
CA GLU A 4 -13.55 14.01 0.88
C GLU A 4 -14.49 13.34 1.90
N LEU A 5 -15.06 12.19 1.55
CA LEU A 5 -15.90 11.39 2.45
C LEU A 5 -15.08 10.50 3.41
N SER A 6 -13.75 10.45 3.26
CA SER A 6 -12.88 9.71 4.18
C SER A 6 -12.99 10.23 5.62
N LEU A 7 -12.73 9.33 6.57
CA LEU A 7 -12.62 9.65 8.01
C LEU A 7 -11.23 10.22 8.37
N LEU A 8 -10.25 10.22 7.45
CA LEU A 8 -8.94 10.85 7.67
C LEU A 8 -9.10 12.32 8.09
N GLY A 9 -8.38 12.74 9.13
CA GLY A 9 -8.44 14.10 9.67
C GLY A 9 -9.68 14.45 10.52
N LYS A 10 -10.63 13.53 10.72
CA LYS A 10 -11.84 13.72 11.55
C LYS A 10 -11.75 12.95 12.89
N ASP A 11 -12.52 13.40 13.88
CA ASP A 11 -12.72 12.66 15.15
C ASP A 11 -13.19 11.24 14.85
N THR A 12 -12.52 10.27 15.47
CA THR A 12 -12.63 8.85 15.09
C THR A 12 -13.25 8.05 16.22
N VAL A 13 -14.44 7.51 15.98
CA VAL A 13 -15.01 6.47 16.83
C VAL A 13 -14.38 5.15 16.40
N TYR A 14 -13.66 4.51 17.32
CA TYR A 14 -13.09 3.19 17.06
C TYR A 14 -14.18 2.13 17.21
N PRO A 15 -14.39 1.26 16.20
CA PRO A 15 -15.31 0.14 16.35
C PRO A 15 -14.88 -0.75 17.51
N THR A 16 -15.82 -1.11 18.38
CA THR A 16 -15.60 -2.12 19.43
C THR A 16 -16.00 -3.52 18.97
N GLU A 17 -16.62 -3.62 17.79
CA GLU A 17 -17.16 -4.84 17.20
C GLU A 17 -16.80 -4.91 15.70
N TYR A 18 -16.91 -6.11 15.13
CA TYR A 18 -16.66 -6.34 13.72
C TYR A 18 -17.67 -5.60 12.84
N GLN A 19 -17.16 -4.73 11.96
CA GLN A 19 -17.96 -3.86 11.11
C GLN A 19 -17.30 -3.70 9.73
N PRO A 20 -17.53 -4.62 8.77
CA PRO A 20 -16.85 -4.61 7.47
C PRO A 20 -17.20 -3.39 6.60
N ASP A 21 -18.37 -2.79 6.81
CA ASP A 21 -18.85 -1.64 6.04
C ASP A 21 -18.10 -0.33 6.37
N ILE A 22 -17.17 -0.35 7.34
CA ILE A 22 -16.27 0.79 7.60
C ILE A 22 -15.22 0.97 6.51
N LEU A 23 -14.95 -0.08 5.73
CA LEU A 23 -13.99 -0.04 4.62
C LEU A 23 -14.40 1.02 3.59
N PHE A 24 -13.46 1.90 3.25
CA PHE A 24 -13.72 3.02 2.37
C PHE A 24 -12.94 2.87 1.06
N PRO A 25 -13.58 2.43 -0.03
CA PRO A 25 -12.95 2.31 -1.34
C PRO A 25 -12.79 3.66 -2.06
N ILE A 26 -11.59 3.88 -2.60
CA ILE A 26 -11.21 5.05 -3.40
C ILE A 26 -10.97 4.60 -4.84
N ALA A 27 -11.68 5.22 -5.78
CA ALA A 27 -11.57 4.88 -7.19
C ALA A 27 -10.19 5.24 -7.74
N ARG A 28 -9.51 4.30 -8.41
CA ARG A 28 -8.19 4.54 -9.00
C ARG A 28 -8.26 5.41 -10.25
N ASP A 29 -9.33 5.30 -11.02
CA ASP A 29 -9.47 5.97 -12.33
C ASP A 29 -9.32 7.49 -12.23
N THR A 30 -9.85 8.10 -11.17
CA THR A 30 -9.76 9.56 -10.96
C THR A 30 -8.30 10.05 -10.94
N ALA A 31 -7.42 9.33 -10.24
CA ALA A 31 -6.00 9.67 -10.20
C ALA A 31 -5.28 9.27 -11.51
N ARG A 32 -5.67 8.13 -12.08
CA ARG A 32 -5.07 7.58 -13.30
C ARG A 32 -5.36 8.37 -14.57
N GLU A 33 -6.42 9.16 -14.61
CA GLU A 33 -6.80 9.93 -15.79
C GLU A 33 -5.63 10.76 -16.37
N GLN A 34 -4.77 11.29 -15.50
CA GLN A 34 -3.60 12.10 -15.89
C GLN A 34 -2.48 11.30 -16.59
N TYR A 35 -2.45 9.99 -16.40
CA TYR A 35 -1.38 9.11 -16.90
C TYR A 35 -1.94 7.81 -17.50
N LYS A 36 -3.19 7.83 -17.96
CA LYS A 36 -3.91 6.65 -18.49
C LYS A 36 -3.24 6.02 -19.71
N ASP A 37 -2.51 6.82 -20.48
CA ASP A 37 -1.82 6.39 -21.70
C ASP A 37 -0.46 5.73 -21.41
N VAL A 38 0.02 5.77 -20.15
CA VAL A 38 1.25 5.11 -19.76
C VAL A 38 1.05 3.60 -19.77
N ALA A 39 1.82 2.89 -20.58
CA ALA A 39 1.74 1.44 -20.67
C ALA A 39 2.04 0.78 -19.32
N GLY A 40 1.22 -0.18 -18.92
CA GLY A 40 1.47 -1.00 -17.74
C GLY A 40 0.94 -0.44 -16.42
N ILE A 41 0.23 0.70 -16.38
CA ILE A 41 -0.29 1.28 -15.12
C ILE A 41 -1.31 0.42 -14.35
N TYR A 42 -1.85 -0.61 -15.01
CA TYR A 42 -2.76 -1.62 -14.45
C TYR A 42 -2.06 -2.95 -14.11
N GLN A 43 -0.74 -3.05 -14.36
CA GLN A 43 0.05 -4.23 -14.06
C GLN A 43 0.71 -4.10 -12.69
N GLY A 44 0.87 -5.23 -11.99
CA GLY A 44 1.45 -5.28 -10.66
C GLY A 44 0.41 -5.33 -9.55
N GLN A 45 0.83 -4.96 -8.34
CA GLN A 45 0.06 -5.11 -7.11
C GLN A 45 0.51 -4.10 -6.07
N ASP A 46 -0.43 -3.67 -5.23
CA ASP A 46 -0.12 -2.98 -4.00
C ASP A 46 0.05 -4.02 -2.90
N TRP A 47 1.21 -3.98 -2.25
CA TRP A 47 1.47 -4.76 -1.04
C TRP A 47 1.38 -3.87 0.18
N TRP A 48 0.58 -4.32 1.14
CA TRP A 48 0.39 -3.63 2.41
C TRP A 48 0.84 -4.53 3.54
N HIS A 49 1.66 -3.99 4.44
CA HIS A 49 1.94 -4.62 5.72
C HIS A 49 0.99 -4.04 6.77
N ILE A 50 0.24 -4.92 7.42
CA ILE A 50 -0.64 -4.60 8.54
C ILE A 50 0.01 -5.21 9.77
N PHE A 51 0.68 -4.36 10.56
CA PHE A 51 1.45 -4.79 11.73
C PHE A 51 0.58 -5.07 12.96
N GLU A 52 -0.63 -4.51 13.01
CA GLU A 52 -1.53 -4.57 14.15
C GLU A 52 -2.74 -5.47 13.81
N VAL A 53 -2.51 -6.79 13.65
CA VAL A 53 -3.60 -7.75 13.43
C VAL A 53 -3.84 -8.59 14.68
N SER A 54 -5.08 -8.57 15.18
CA SER A 54 -5.50 -9.39 16.31
C SER A 54 -6.96 -9.84 16.18
N TRP A 55 -7.26 -10.99 16.75
CA TRP A 55 -8.61 -11.56 16.87
C TRP A 55 -8.67 -12.53 18.05
N LEU A 56 -9.84 -13.08 18.36
CA LEU A 56 -9.98 -14.12 19.38
C LEU A 56 -10.13 -15.50 18.73
N ASN A 57 -9.45 -16.52 19.26
CA ASN A 57 -9.75 -17.90 18.89
C ASN A 57 -11.07 -18.38 19.53
N GLN A 58 -11.47 -19.62 19.23
CA GLN A 58 -12.69 -20.24 19.77
C GLN A 58 -12.80 -20.24 21.31
N HIS A 59 -11.66 -20.13 22.01
CA HIS A 59 -11.57 -20.10 23.47
C HIS A 59 -11.43 -18.68 24.04
N ALA A 60 -11.66 -17.65 23.23
CA ALA A 60 -11.50 -16.24 23.61
C ALA A 60 -10.05 -15.83 23.95
N VAL A 61 -9.06 -16.59 23.49
CA VAL A 61 -7.65 -16.23 23.66
C VAL A 61 -7.23 -15.33 22.50
N PRO A 62 -6.67 -14.14 22.77
CA PRO A 62 -6.14 -13.25 21.75
C PRO A 62 -5.09 -13.96 20.90
N GLN A 63 -5.24 -13.82 19.59
CA GLN A 63 -4.26 -14.20 18.58
C GLN A 63 -3.66 -12.92 18.01
N VAL A 64 -2.40 -12.97 17.62
CA VAL A 64 -1.68 -11.84 17.01
C VAL A 64 -0.92 -12.32 15.79
N ALA A 65 -0.84 -11.47 14.78
CA ALA A 65 -0.06 -11.73 13.58
C ALA A 65 0.35 -10.40 12.92
N ILE A 66 1.28 -10.49 11.97
CA ILE A 66 1.48 -9.46 10.95
C ILE A 66 0.82 -9.98 9.68
N ALA A 67 0.00 -9.17 9.00
CA ALA A 67 -0.55 -9.52 7.70
C ALA A 67 0.18 -8.80 6.57
N ARG A 68 0.41 -9.52 5.46
CA ARG A 68 0.70 -8.91 4.16
C ARG A 68 -0.51 -9.09 3.25
N MET A 69 -1.13 -7.98 2.89
CA MET A 69 -2.24 -7.93 1.93
C MET A 69 -1.70 -7.70 0.52
N SER A 70 -2.24 -8.41 -0.46
CA SER A 70 -2.02 -8.15 -1.89
C SER A 70 -3.30 -7.68 -2.56
N LEU A 71 -3.22 -6.54 -3.24
CA LEU A 71 -4.31 -5.95 -4.01
C LEU A 71 -3.83 -5.71 -5.44
N PRO A 72 -4.43 -6.32 -6.47
CA PRO A 72 -4.01 -6.14 -7.86
C PRO A 72 -4.08 -4.67 -8.29
N ALA A 73 -3.09 -4.19 -9.04
CA ALA A 73 -3.12 -2.86 -9.63
C ALA A 73 -4.27 -2.67 -10.63
N SER A 74 -4.81 -3.77 -11.17
CA SER A 74 -6.00 -3.78 -12.02
C SER A 74 -7.31 -3.56 -11.27
N SER A 75 -7.32 -3.55 -9.94
CA SER A 75 -8.52 -3.27 -9.14
C SER A 75 -9.10 -1.89 -9.47
N PRO A 76 -10.44 -1.75 -9.56
CA PRO A 76 -11.07 -0.45 -9.75
C PRO A 76 -10.91 0.46 -8.52
N TYR A 77 -10.84 -0.13 -7.32
CA TYR A 77 -10.70 0.60 -6.07
C TYR A 77 -9.44 0.20 -5.30
N LEU A 78 -8.79 1.21 -4.70
CA LEU A 78 -7.88 1.04 -3.58
C LEU A 78 -8.65 1.20 -2.25
N ILE A 79 -8.12 0.66 -1.15
CA ILE A 79 -8.73 0.81 0.18
C ILE A 79 -8.03 1.93 0.93
N GLU A 80 -8.79 2.87 1.49
CA GLU A 80 -8.26 3.98 2.28
C GLU A 80 -7.63 3.47 3.60
N SER A 81 -6.40 3.91 3.90
CA SER A 81 -5.54 3.31 4.94
C SER A 81 -6.11 3.41 6.36
N LYS A 82 -6.78 4.51 6.71
CA LYS A 82 -7.47 4.67 8.00
C LYS A 82 -8.68 3.78 8.10
N SER A 83 -9.51 3.68 7.04
CA SER A 83 -10.62 2.72 7.01
C SER A 83 -10.15 1.27 7.20
N LEU A 84 -9.03 0.91 6.58
CA LEU A 84 -8.39 -0.41 6.72
C LEU A 84 -7.93 -0.65 8.16
N LYS A 85 -7.30 0.35 8.79
CA LYS A 85 -6.91 0.28 10.21
C LYS A 85 -8.13 0.05 11.11
N LEU A 86 -9.21 0.81 10.90
CA LEU A 86 -10.42 0.68 11.72
C LEU A 86 -11.12 -0.67 11.51
N TYR A 87 -11.09 -1.20 10.29
CA TYR A 87 -11.57 -2.54 9.99
C TYR A 87 -10.84 -3.62 10.81
N PHE A 88 -9.50 -3.62 10.79
CA PHE A 88 -8.72 -4.57 11.59
C PHE A 88 -8.93 -4.38 13.10
N ASN A 89 -9.08 -3.13 13.57
CA ASN A 89 -9.40 -2.88 14.97
C ASN A 89 -10.75 -3.49 15.40
N GLY A 90 -11.75 -3.50 14.52
CA GLY A 90 -13.04 -4.14 14.78
C GLY A 90 -12.94 -5.66 14.93
N LEU A 91 -11.88 -6.29 14.42
CA LEU A 91 -11.65 -7.73 14.54
C LEU A 91 -11.03 -8.14 15.89
N ASN A 92 -10.46 -7.20 16.65
CA ASN A 92 -9.69 -7.49 17.87
C ASN A 92 -10.43 -8.36 18.91
N PHE A 93 -11.74 -8.18 19.05
CA PHE A 93 -12.59 -8.95 19.98
C PHE A 93 -13.51 -9.95 19.30
N THR A 94 -13.34 -10.16 17.99
CA THR A 94 -14.16 -11.06 17.19
C THR A 94 -13.61 -12.49 17.29
N ARG A 95 -14.49 -13.45 17.60
CA ARG A 95 -14.12 -14.86 17.72
C ARG A 95 -14.20 -15.57 16.37
N PHE A 96 -13.13 -16.28 16.03
CA PHE A 96 -13.07 -17.17 14.86
C PHE A 96 -12.78 -18.62 15.31
N ASN A 97 -13.35 -19.60 14.61
CA ASN A 97 -13.10 -21.01 14.94
C ASN A 97 -11.69 -21.43 14.54
N SER A 98 -11.15 -20.82 13.49
CA SER A 98 -9.82 -21.11 12.98
C SER A 98 -9.15 -19.88 12.37
N GLN A 99 -7.82 -19.94 12.19
CA GLN A 99 -7.09 -18.93 11.42
C GLN A 99 -7.55 -18.88 9.95
N ALA A 100 -7.99 -20.02 9.39
CA ALA A 100 -8.51 -20.06 8.02
C ALA A 100 -9.83 -19.29 7.90
N ASP A 101 -10.71 -19.38 8.89
CA ASP A 101 -11.98 -18.62 8.94
C ASP A 101 -11.70 -17.11 9.00
N PHE A 102 -10.70 -16.70 9.80
CA PHE A 102 -10.25 -15.31 9.87
C PHE A 102 -9.76 -14.83 8.49
N ILE A 103 -8.85 -15.57 7.86
CA ILE A 103 -8.31 -15.23 6.53
C ILE A 103 -9.45 -15.11 5.51
N ALA A 104 -10.33 -16.11 5.43
CA ALA A 104 -11.43 -16.13 4.48
C ALA A 104 -12.38 -14.94 4.65
N THR A 105 -12.69 -14.57 5.89
CA THR A 105 -13.54 -13.40 6.20
C THR A 105 -12.87 -12.11 5.72
N VAL A 106 -11.60 -11.92 6.07
CA VAL A 106 -10.85 -10.72 5.70
C VAL A 106 -10.69 -10.60 4.18
N GLU A 107 -10.31 -11.69 3.51
CA GLU A 107 -10.19 -11.70 2.04
C GLU A 107 -11.53 -11.40 1.36
N GLN A 108 -12.64 -11.93 1.87
CA GLN A 108 -13.97 -11.67 1.34
C GLN A 108 -14.35 -10.19 1.46
N ASP A 109 -14.19 -9.59 2.64
CA ASP A 109 -14.57 -8.20 2.89
C ASP A 109 -13.74 -7.22 2.08
N LEU A 110 -12.42 -7.41 2.08
CA LEU A 110 -11.49 -6.55 1.36
C LEU A 110 -11.69 -6.70 -0.15
N SER A 111 -11.95 -7.91 -0.64
CA SER A 111 -12.25 -8.13 -2.06
C SER A 111 -13.54 -7.45 -2.48
N ARG A 112 -14.57 -7.50 -1.63
CA ARG A 112 -15.84 -6.81 -1.85
C ARG A 112 -15.65 -5.29 -1.91
N ALA A 113 -14.85 -4.72 -1.01
CA ALA A 113 -14.56 -3.29 -1.00
C ALA A 113 -13.74 -2.85 -2.23
N ALA A 114 -12.73 -3.64 -2.61
CA ALA A 114 -11.85 -3.32 -3.73
C ALA A 114 -12.45 -3.64 -5.12
N GLU A 115 -13.54 -4.41 -5.16
CA GLU A 115 -14.09 -5.07 -6.36
C GLU A 115 -13.01 -5.83 -7.16
N ALA A 116 -12.11 -6.50 -6.44
CA ALA A 116 -11.02 -7.29 -7.00
C ALA A 116 -10.58 -8.35 -5.99
N GLN A 117 -9.92 -9.42 -6.45
CA GLN A 117 -9.41 -10.43 -5.54
C GLN A 117 -8.28 -9.88 -4.66
N VAL A 118 -8.55 -9.76 -3.36
CA VAL A 118 -7.58 -9.43 -2.32
C VAL A 118 -7.20 -10.71 -1.59
N THR A 119 -5.90 -10.89 -1.36
CA THR A 119 -5.39 -12.00 -0.53
C THR A 119 -4.58 -11.48 0.65
N ILE A 120 -4.55 -12.24 1.73
CA ILE A 120 -3.67 -11.97 2.87
C ILE A 120 -2.80 -13.17 3.22
N THR A 121 -1.56 -12.88 3.63
CA THR A 121 -0.66 -13.85 4.25
C THR A 121 -0.38 -13.42 5.67
N LEU A 122 -0.52 -14.33 6.63
CA LEU A 122 -0.18 -14.08 8.03
C LEU A 122 1.24 -14.57 8.34
N PHE A 123 1.98 -13.75 9.06
CA PHE A 123 3.32 -14.01 9.58
C PHE A 123 3.27 -13.98 11.11
N GLN A 124 4.10 -14.77 11.78
CA GLN A 124 4.32 -14.57 13.21
C GLN A 124 5.08 -13.27 13.44
N VAL A 125 4.93 -12.71 14.65
CA VAL A 125 5.50 -11.40 14.99
C VAL A 125 7.02 -11.33 14.85
N ASP A 126 7.70 -12.48 14.94
CA ASP A 126 9.16 -12.60 14.85
C ASP A 126 9.66 -12.98 13.43
N ASP A 127 8.77 -13.21 12.46
CA ASP A 127 9.13 -13.75 11.15
C ASP A 127 9.56 -12.69 10.11
N LEU A 128 9.35 -11.40 10.40
CA LEU A 128 9.60 -10.34 9.43
C LEU A 128 11.05 -9.86 9.45
N ALA A 129 11.80 -10.14 8.37
CA ALA A 129 13.14 -9.62 8.17
C ALA A 129 13.14 -8.23 7.49
N ILE A 130 14.07 -7.36 7.89
CA ILE A 130 14.32 -6.09 7.19
C ILE A 130 15.25 -6.36 6.01
N SER A 131 14.77 -6.09 4.80
CA SER A 131 15.53 -6.22 3.56
C SER A 131 15.86 -4.87 2.93
N GLN A 132 16.96 -4.79 2.19
CA GLN A 132 17.33 -3.62 1.39
C GLN A 132 17.17 -3.92 -0.12
N PRO A 133 16.83 -2.93 -0.96
CA PRO A 133 16.86 -3.09 -2.40
C PRO A 133 18.27 -3.45 -2.90
N GLN A 134 18.32 -4.12 -4.04
CA GLN A 134 19.57 -4.38 -4.77
C GLN A 134 19.82 -3.27 -5.80
N GLY A 135 21.07 -3.07 -6.20
CA GLY A 135 21.43 -2.09 -7.23
C GLY A 135 22.26 -0.91 -6.71
N LEU A 136 22.35 0.15 -7.52
CA LEU A 136 23.09 1.36 -7.21
C LEU A 136 22.20 2.35 -6.43
N CYS A 137 22.64 2.72 -5.23
CA CYS A 137 22.03 3.81 -4.47
C CYS A 137 22.40 5.16 -5.09
N LEU A 138 21.39 5.97 -5.43
CA LEU A 138 21.59 7.30 -6.01
C LEU A 138 21.79 8.41 -4.97
N ASP A 139 21.61 8.12 -3.69
CA ASP A 139 21.50 9.13 -2.62
C ASP A 139 22.80 9.90 -2.35
N GLN A 140 23.95 9.37 -2.79
CA GLN A 140 25.26 10.01 -2.63
C GLN A 140 25.66 10.88 -3.83
N LEU A 141 24.84 10.92 -4.89
CA LEU A 141 25.10 11.76 -6.06
C LEU A 141 24.87 13.23 -5.73
N GLN A 142 25.69 14.10 -6.33
CA GLN A 142 25.54 15.54 -6.21
C GLN A 142 24.68 16.06 -7.36
N PRO A 143 23.46 16.57 -7.11
CA PRO A 143 22.62 17.12 -8.16
C PRO A 143 23.21 18.44 -8.69
N SER A 144 23.14 18.63 -10.00
CA SER A 144 23.56 19.87 -10.67
C SER A 144 22.46 20.95 -10.71
N GLY A 145 21.23 20.60 -10.33
CA GLY A 145 20.06 21.48 -10.37
C GLY A 145 19.06 21.18 -9.26
N PHE A 146 18.08 22.06 -9.10
CA PHE A 146 17.05 21.98 -8.08
C PHE A 146 15.71 22.48 -8.63
N SER A 147 14.62 21.78 -8.31
CA SER A 147 13.25 22.22 -8.58
C SER A 147 12.45 22.31 -7.28
N ILE A 148 11.62 23.34 -7.17
CA ILE A 148 10.75 23.59 -6.02
C ILE A 148 9.50 22.68 -6.05
N HIS A 149 9.11 22.22 -7.24
CA HIS A 149 7.96 21.34 -7.46
C HIS A 149 8.37 20.10 -8.28
N PRO A 150 7.61 19.00 -8.22
CA PRO A 150 7.83 17.85 -9.10
C PRO A 150 7.88 18.30 -10.56
N ASP A 151 8.99 18.00 -11.25
CA ASP A 151 9.26 18.41 -12.62
C ASP A 151 9.72 17.22 -13.45
N ALA A 152 8.83 16.72 -14.31
CA ALA A 152 9.11 15.59 -15.19
C ALA A 152 10.13 15.91 -16.29
N SER A 153 10.36 17.20 -16.61
CA SER A 153 11.33 17.62 -17.64
C SER A 153 12.79 17.42 -17.24
N LEU A 154 13.05 17.11 -15.96
CA LEU A 154 14.36 16.71 -15.46
C LEU A 154 14.80 15.33 -15.96
N LEU A 155 13.87 14.49 -16.41
CA LEU A 155 14.17 13.21 -17.04
C LEU A 155 14.46 13.41 -18.52
N LYS A 156 15.64 12.95 -18.96
CA LYS A 156 16.07 13.01 -20.37
C LYS A 156 16.66 11.67 -20.78
N PHE A 157 16.50 11.35 -22.06
CA PHE A 157 17.20 10.22 -22.65
C PHE A 157 18.69 10.55 -22.73
N ASP A 158 19.54 9.64 -22.25
CA ASP A 158 20.99 9.78 -22.34
C ASP A 158 21.44 9.29 -23.72
N GLU A 159 21.77 10.23 -24.62
CA GLU A 159 22.23 9.91 -25.98
C GLU A 159 23.68 9.39 -26.01
N GLU A 160 24.46 9.58 -24.93
CA GLU A 160 25.88 9.19 -24.88
C GLU A 160 26.06 7.72 -24.48
N ASP A 161 25.13 7.16 -23.71
CA ASP A 161 25.11 5.74 -23.34
C ASP A 161 24.02 4.97 -24.11
N ALA A 162 24.32 4.56 -25.34
CA ALA A 162 23.45 3.74 -26.18
C ALA A 162 23.51 2.23 -25.85
N SER A 163 24.06 1.85 -24.70
CA SER A 163 24.30 0.43 -24.39
C SER A 163 23.09 -0.24 -23.74
N ASN A 164 22.48 -1.20 -24.46
CA ASN A 164 21.35 -1.98 -23.98
C ASN A 164 21.75 -2.89 -22.80
N LYS A 165 21.62 -2.37 -21.58
CA LYS A 165 22.05 -3.03 -20.34
C LYS A 165 20.92 -3.10 -19.34
N GLU A 166 21.00 -4.09 -18.47
CA GLU A 166 20.11 -4.17 -17.32
C GLU A 166 20.68 -3.30 -16.19
N ILE A 167 19.85 -2.38 -15.69
CA ILE A 167 20.22 -1.41 -14.68
C ILE A 167 19.23 -1.51 -13.50
N GLN A 168 19.78 -1.47 -12.30
CA GLN A 168 19.03 -1.48 -11.04
C GLN A 168 19.49 -0.30 -10.19
N LEU A 169 18.57 0.62 -9.90
CA LEU A 169 18.81 1.83 -9.13
C LEU A 169 17.82 1.89 -7.96
N TYR A 170 18.20 2.53 -6.88
CA TYR A 170 17.27 2.90 -5.83
C TYR A 170 17.65 4.21 -5.14
N SER A 171 16.68 4.79 -4.44
CA SER A 171 16.86 5.95 -3.58
C SER A 171 15.99 5.84 -2.34
N HIS A 172 16.53 6.13 -1.16
CA HIS A 172 15.78 6.23 0.09
C HIS A 172 15.16 7.62 0.32
N LEU A 173 15.35 8.55 -0.62
CA LEU A 173 15.01 9.97 -0.46
C LEU A 173 13.62 10.34 -1.01
N LEU A 174 12.80 9.36 -1.39
CA LEU A 174 11.44 9.65 -1.85
C LEU A 174 10.63 10.22 -0.67
N ARG A 175 10.17 11.45 -0.85
CA ARG A 175 9.24 12.11 0.07
C ARG A 175 8.11 12.75 -0.73
N SER A 176 6.89 12.56 -0.27
CA SER A 176 5.71 13.29 -0.76
C SER A 176 4.86 13.76 0.42
N ASN A 177 3.66 14.28 0.15
CA ASN A 177 2.68 14.58 1.20
C ASN A 177 1.39 13.84 0.88
N CYS A 178 0.75 13.28 1.91
CA CYS A 178 -0.53 12.64 1.80
C CYS A 178 -1.57 13.67 1.33
N PRO A 179 -2.31 13.43 0.25
CA PRO A 179 -3.25 14.41 -0.31
C PRO A 179 -4.43 14.72 0.62
N VAL A 180 -4.68 13.87 1.62
CA VAL A 180 -5.81 13.99 2.54
C VAL A 180 -5.43 14.70 3.84
N THR A 181 -4.27 14.36 4.40
CA THR A 181 -3.85 14.86 5.72
C THR A 181 -2.77 15.93 5.64
N GLY A 182 -2.10 16.07 4.49
CA GLY A 182 -0.92 16.92 4.31
C GLY A 182 0.33 16.43 5.05
N GLN A 183 0.26 15.27 5.72
CA GLN A 183 1.39 14.70 6.44
C GLN A 183 2.45 14.15 5.47
N PRO A 184 3.73 14.16 5.84
CA PRO A 184 4.80 13.68 4.98
C PRO A 184 4.74 12.15 4.82
N ASP A 185 4.85 11.69 3.58
CA ASP A 185 5.04 10.29 3.23
C ASP A 185 6.52 10.05 2.89
N TRP A 186 7.09 8.95 3.39
CA TRP A 186 8.48 8.58 3.18
C TRP A 186 8.57 7.23 2.50
N GLY A 187 9.49 7.07 1.57
CA GLY A 187 9.64 5.83 0.83
C GLY A 187 11.04 5.60 0.29
N THR A 188 11.31 4.33 -0.03
CA THR A 188 12.39 3.95 -0.91
C THR A 188 11.79 3.62 -2.27
N ILE A 189 12.31 4.22 -3.34
CA ILE A 189 11.94 3.85 -4.72
C ILE A 189 13.03 2.98 -5.31
N PHE A 190 12.64 1.88 -5.94
CA PHE A 190 13.51 0.97 -6.67
C PHE A 190 13.08 0.93 -8.13
N ILE A 191 14.03 1.09 -9.04
CA ILE A 191 13.79 1.11 -10.48
C ILE A 191 14.73 0.08 -11.12
N ARG A 192 14.13 -0.89 -11.81
CA ARG A 192 14.84 -1.86 -12.65
C ARG A 192 14.35 -1.75 -14.06
N TYR A 193 15.26 -1.54 -14.99
CA TYR A 193 14.93 -1.47 -16.41
C TYR A 193 16.05 -2.07 -17.25
N LYS A 194 15.73 -2.35 -18.52
CA LYS A 194 16.68 -2.75 -19.54
C LYS A 194 16.46 -1.85 -20.76
N GLY A 195 17.50 -1.14 -21.16
CA GLY A 195 17.45 -0.12 -22.21
C GLY A 195 18.85 0.21 -22.68
#